data_AF-A0A348NYR0-F1
#
_entry.id   AF-A0A348NYR0-F1
#
_cell.length_a   1.000
_cell.length_b   1.000
_cell.length_c   1.000
_cell.angle_alpha   90.00
_cell.angle_beta   90.00
_cell.angle_gamma   90.00
#
_symmetry.space_group_name_H-M   'P 1'
#
loop_
_entity.id
_entity.type
_entity.pdbx_description
1 polymer ?
#
loop_
_entity_poly.entity_id
_entity_poly.type
_entity_poly.pdbx_seq_one_letter_code
_entity_poly.pdbx_strand_id
1 'polypeptide(L)' 'MISGIAKFYKPEETVGKHVLVASNLKPATLMGVESQGMLLSVKAGKDLKIVEINQALPLGKKLN' A
#
# COMPACT_ATOMS: atom_id res chain seq x y z
N MET A 1 8.01 0.28 4.67
CA MET A 1 6.95 -0.53 4.02
C MET A 1 7.40 -0.86 2.62
N ILE A 2 7.32 -2.12 2.22
CA ILE A 2 7.68 -2.58 0.88
C ILE A 2 6.39 -3.09 0.23
N SER A 3 6.11 -2.67 -1.01
CA SER A 3 4.97 -3.18 -1.76
C SER A 3 5.38 -3.58 -3.17
N GLY A 4 4.83 -4.70 -3.65
CA GLY A 4 5.12 -5.28 -4.96
C GLY A 4 4.42 -4.57 -6.12
N ILE A 5 4.18 -3.26 -6.03
CA ILE A 5 3.40 -2.47 -7.00
C ILE A 5 4.26 -1.83 -8.09
N ALA A 6 5.59 -1.96 -8.01
CA ALA A 6 6.53 -1.30 -8.93
C ALA A 6 6.32 -1.65 -10.41
N LYS A 7 5.70 -2.79 -10.71
CA LYS A 7 5.33 -3.20 -12.08
C LYS A 7 4.07 -2.50 -12.62
N PHE A 8 3.29 -1.88 -11.74
CA PHE A 8 1.96 -1.33 -12.03
C PHE A 8 1.89 0.18 -11.86
N TYR A 9 2.74 0.77 -11.03
CA TYR A 9 2.73 2.20 -10.73
C TYR A 9 4.13 2.80 -10.85
N LYS A 10 4.21 3.97 -11.47
CA LYS A 10 5.43 4.78 -11.41
C LYS A 10 5.54 5.43 -10.02
N PRO A 11 6.78 5.66 -9.51
CA PRO A 11 6.98 6.31 -8.21
C PRO A 11 6.30 7.68 -8.15
N GLU A 12 6.32 8.44 -9.24
CA GLU A 12 5.68 9.75 -9.37
C GLU A 12 4.16 9.69 -9.15
N GLU A 13 3.51 8.60 -9.56
CA GLU A 13 2.07 8.40 -9.41
C GLU A 13 1.66 8.00 -8.00
N THR A 14 2.61 7.58 -7.16
CA THR A 14 2.34 7.14 -5.79
C THR A 14 2.47 8.27 -4.77
N VAL A 15 3.19 9.34 -5.10
CA VAL A 15 3.42 10.47 -4.19
C VAL A 15 2.12 11.25 -4.00
N GLY A 16 1.77 11.54 -2.74
CA GLY A 16 0.57 12.31 -2.39
C GLY A 16 -0.74 11.51 -2.35
N LYS A 17 -0.70 10.20 -2.66
CA LYS A 17 -1.88 9.34 -2.57
C LYS A 17 -2.17 8.91 -1.13
N HIS A 18 -3.44 8.97 -0.76
CA HIS A 18 -3.93 8.37 0.47
C HIS A 18 -4.25 6.90 0.20
N VAL A 19 -3.56 6.00 0.88
CA VAL A 19 -3.64 4.55 0.64
C VAL A 19 -3.96 3.81 1.94
N LEU A 20 -4.59 2.64 1.79
CA LEU A 20 -4.85 1.75 2.91
C LEU A 20 -3.66 0.84 3.20
N VAL A 21 -3.33 0.74 4.48
CA VAL A 21 -2.22 -0.06 4.97
C VAL A 21 -2.67 -0.92 6.13
N ALA A 22 -2.31 -2.20 6.10
CA ALA A 22 -2.43 -3.09 7.24
C ALA A 22 -1.22 -2.86 8.16
N SER A 23 -1.45 -2.21 9.30
CA SER A 23 -0.41 -1.83 10.27
C SER A 23 -0.28 -2.79 11.46
N ASN A 24 -1.20 -3.75 11.62
CA ASN A 24 -1.20 -4.72 12.73
C ASN A 24 -0.55 -6.07 12.36
N LEU A 25 0.24 -6.10 11.29
CA LEU A 25 0.93 -7.31 10.84
C LEU A 25 2.30 -7.39 11.50
N LYS A 26 2.73 -8.62 11.83
CA LYS A 26 4.11 -8.85 12.28
C LYS A 26 5.08 -8.39 11.18
N PRO A 27 6.20 -7.74 11.54
CA PRO A 27 7.21 -7.34 10.56
C PRO A 27 7.63 -8.54 9.71
N ALA A 28 7.68 -8.34 8.40
CA ALA A 28 8.10 -9.36 7.46
C ALA A 28 9.29 -8.85 6.66
N THR A 29 10.37 -9.62 6.64
CA THR A 29 11.56 -9.29 5.83
C THR A 29 11.29 -9.70 4.38
N LEU A 30 11.18 -8.72 3.48
CA LEU A 30 11.14 -8.95 2.04
C LEU A 30 12.45 -8.44 1.43
N MET A 31 13.13 -9.30 0.67
CA MET A 31 14.37 -8.94 -0.05
C MET A 31 15.44 -8.29 0.84
N GLY A 32 15.59 -8.76 2.09
CA GLY A 32 16.56 -8.24 3.05
C GLY A 32 16.18 -6.93 3.74
N VAL A 33 15.00 -6.38 3.44
CA VAL A 33 14.48 -5.14 4.05
C VAL A 33 13.24 -5.46 4.88
N GLU A 34 13.16 -4.88 6.07
CA GLU A 34 12.05 -5.10 6.99
C GLU A 34 10.79 -4.32 6.56
N SER A 35 9.69 -5.02 6.31
CA SER A 35 8.39 -4.40 6.03
C SER A 35 7.50 -4.41 7.27
N GLN A 36 7.31 -3.23 7.85
CA GLN A 36 6.47 -2.93 9.02
C GLN A 36 4.96 -2.79 8.71
N GLY A 37 4.52 -3.32 7.57
CA GLY A 37 3.13 -3.20 7.13
C GLY A 37 2.94 -3.62 5.68
N MET A 38 1.68 -3.75 5.28
CA MET A 38 1.30 -4.15 3.92
C MET A 38 0.37 -3.13 3.30
N LEU A 39 0.73 -2.64 2.13
CA LEU A 39 -0.16 -1.82 1.30
C LEU A 39 -1.28 -2.69 0.73
N LEU A 40 -2.53 -2.26 0.89
CA LEU A 40 -3.68 -3.00 0.39
C LEU A 40 -3.92 -2.71 -1.10
N SER A 41 -4.07 -3.78 -1.86
CA SER A 41 -4.33 -3.74 -3.31
C SER A 41 -5.28 -4.85 -3.71
N VAL A 42 -6.13 -4.58 -4.69
CA VAL A 42 -7.00 -5.55 -5.33
C VAL A 42 -6.31 -6.09 -6.58
N LYS A 43 -6.23 -7.41 -6.71
CA LYS A 43 -5.75 -8.09 -7.91
C LYS A 43 -6.93 -8.63 -8.70
N ALA A 44 -7.11 -8.14 -9.93
CA ALA A 44 -8.12 -8.62 -10.87
C ALA A 44 -7.41 -9.22 -12.10
N GLY A 45 -7.16 -10.53 -12.06
CA GLY A 45 -6.44 -11.23 -13.12
C GLY A 45 -4.97 -10.76 -13.23
N LYS A 46 -4.66 -10.07 -14.33
CA LYS A 46 -3.33 -9.48 -14.58
C LYS A 46 -3.17 -8.08 -13.98
N ASP A 47 -4.27 -7.41 -13.66
CA ASP A 47 -4.27 -6.06 -13.13
C ASP A 47 -4.14 -6.05 -11.60
N LEU A 48 -3.35 -5.11 -11.09
CA LEU A 48 -3.23 -4.84 -9.67
C LEU A 48 -3.55 -3.36 -9.46
N LYS A 49 -4.53 -3.09 -8.61
CA LYS A 49 -4.99 -1.74 -8.30
C LYS A 49 -4.87 -1.48 -6.81
N ILE A 50 -4.20 -0.40 -6.44
CA ILE A 50 -4.06 0.03 -5.04
C ILE A 50 -5.41 0.56 -4.56
N VAL A 51 -5.73 0.28 -3.29
CA VAL A 51 -6.93 0.87 -2.67
C VAL A 51 -6.58 2.29 -2.23
N GLU A 52 -7.02 3.24 -3.05
CA GLU A 52 -6.83 4.68 -2.84
C GLU A 52 -8.07 5.28 -2.17
N ILE A 53 -7.86 6.20 -1.22
CA ILE A 53 -8.93 6.97 -0.60
C ILE A 53 -8.99 8.33 -1.32
N ASN A 54 -10.05 8.55 -2.10
CA ASN A 54 -10.23 9.76 -2.91
C ASN A 54 -10.48 11.03 -2.08
N GLN A 55 -10.87 10.89 -0.82
CA GLN A 55 -11.10 12.01 0.08
C GLN A 55 -9.89 12.22 0.97
N ALA A 56 -9.45 13.47 1.11
CA ALA A 56 -8.39 13.84 2.05
C ALA A 56 -8.89 13.59 3.50
N LEU A 57 -8.58 12.41 4.01
CA LEU A 57 -8.77 12.06 5.41
C LEU A 57 -7.46 12.29 6.16
N PRO A 58 -7.52 12.65 7.47
CA PRO A 58 -6.33 12.68 8.29
C PRO A 58 -5.60 11.33 8.23
N LEU A 59 -4.28 11.38 8.03
CA LEU A 59 -3.45 10.18 8.02
C LEU A 59 -3.58 9.44 9.36
N GLY A 60 -3.54 8.09 9.31
CA GLY A 60 -3.59 7.24 10.50
C GLY A 60 -4.98 6.95 11.07
N LYS A 61 -6.06 7.31 10.36
CA LYS A 61 -7.41 6.86 10.71
C LYS A 61 -7.58 5.35 10.48
N LYS A 62 -8.25 4.68 11.42
CA LYS A 62 -8.53 3.24 11.35
C LYS A 62 -9.73 2.98 10.45
N LEU A 63 -9.63 1.93 9.63
CA LEU A 63 -10.76 1.32 8.94
C LEU A 63 -11.57 0.48 9.95
N ASN A 64 -12.89 0.59 9.93
CA ASN A 64 -13.82 -0.21 10.76
C ASN A 64 -14.43 -1.35 9.96
#